data_AF-A0A3L6SD48-F1
#
_entry.id   AF-A0A3L6SD48-F1
#
_cell.length_a   1.000
_cell.length_b   1.000
_cell.length_c   1.000
_cell.angle_alpha   90.00
_cell.angle_beta   90.00
_cell.angle_gamma   90.00
#
_symmetry.space_group_name_H-M   'P 1'
#
loop_
_entity.id
_entity.type
_entity.pdbx_description
1 polymer ?
#
loop_
_entity_poly.entity_id
_entity_poly.type
_entity_poly.pdbx_seq_one_letter_code
_entity_poly.pdbx_strand_id
1 'polypeptide(L)'
;MARPLLPLLLLAALAVPARAALGGGGGGVGRGTGPRVGGWSAIPDVSDPHIQELGGWALGQAKRARLAGEGLRFRRVVRGEQQVVAGMNYRLYVDAADAAGRSAPYVAVVYEQGWTSTRELTSFNKAPRAH
;
A
#
# COMPACT_ATOMS: atom_id res chain seq x y z
N MET A 1 -5.93 29.24 7.23
CA MET A 1 -6.44 28.00 6.61
C MET A 1 -5.95 26.83 7.43
N ALA A 2 -6.79 26.35 8.34
CA ALA A 2 -6.42 25.37 9.36
C ALA A 2 -6.11 24.01 8.70
N ARG A 3 -4.92 23.47 8.98
CA ARG A 3 -4.54 22.10 8.62
C ARG A 3 -5.14 21.18 9.69
N PRO A 4 -6.15 20.35 9.41
CA PRO A 4 -6.60 19.38 10.39
C PRO A 4 -5.49 18.34 10.52
N LEU A 5 -5.00 18.20 11.76
CA LEU A 5 -4.01 17.22 12.17
C LEU A 5 -4.56 15.82 11.89
N LEU A 6 -3.92 15.10 10.96
CA LEU A 6 -4.13 13.67 10.73
C LEU A 6 -3.85 12.91 12.03
N PRO A 7 -4.81 12.17 12.61
CA PRO A 7 -4.52 11.34 13.76
C PRO A 7 -3.71 10.13 13.27
N LEU A 8 -2.47 10.06 13.74
CA LEU A 8 -1.61 8.88 13.73
C LEU A 8 -2.35 7.74 14.45
N LEU A 9 -3.00 6.85 13.70
CA LEU A 9 -3.79 5.75 14.29
C LEU A 9 -2.88 4.53 14.53
N LEU A 10 -2.70 4.31 15.84
CA LEU A 10 -1.89 3.35 16.56
C LEU A 10 -1.96 1.89 16.05
N LEU A 11 -0.81 1.22 16.11
CA LEU A 11 -0.67 -0.24 16.15
C LEU A 11 -1.50 -0.83 17.31
N ALA A 12 -2.27 -1.88 17.05
CA ALA A 12 -2.68 -2.84 18.07
C ALA A 12 -2.26 -4.26 17.62
N ALA A 13 -1.01 -4.62 17.91
CA ALA A 13 -0.60 -6.02 17.93
C ALA A 13 -1.07 -6.62 19.26
N LEU A 14 -2.25 -7.25 19.25
CA LEU A 14 -2.71 -8.06 20.38
C LEU A 14 -1.84 -9.33 20.44
N ALA A 15 -0.99 -9.40 21.48
CA ALA A 15 -0.32 -10.61 21.89
C ALA A 15 -1.38 -11.63 22.36
N VAL A 16 -1.58 -12.70 21.60
CA VAL A 16 -2.40 -13.84 22.02
C VAL A 16 -1.49 -14.84 22.74
N PRO A 17 -1.74 -15.19 24.00
CA PRO A 17 -0.99 -16.24 24.67
C PRO A 17 -1.40 -17.59 24.10
N ALA A 18 -0.45 -18.35 23.56
CA ALA A 18 -0.68 -19.73 23.19
C ALA A 18 -0.75 -20.60 24.46
N ARG A 19 -1.96 -20.88 24.94
CA ARG A 19 -2.26 -22.12 25.66
C ARG A 19 -3.34 -22.86 24.90
N ALA A 20 -3.01 -24.06 24.43
CA ALA A 20 -3.99 -25.05 24.02
C ALA A 20 -3.51 -26.42 24.47
N ALA A 21 -4.12 -26.89 25.56
CA ALA A 21 -4.20 -28.29 25.89
C ALA A 21 -5.38 -28.91 25.10
N LEU A 22 -5.10 -30.05 24.47
CA LEU A 22 -5.95 -31.22 24.19
C LEU A 22 -7.44 -31.03 23.84
N GLY A 23 -7.79 -31.47 22.61
CA GLY A 23 -8.86 -32.46 22.41
C GLY A 23 -10.26 -31.98 21.98
N GLY A 24 -10.69 -32.46 20.81
CA GLY A 24 -12.09 -32.88 20.60
C GLY A 24 -13.01 -32.00 19.74
N GLY A 25 -13.25 -32.44 18.50
CA GLY A 25 -14.59 -32.62 17.89
C GLY A 25 -15.52 -31.43 17.60
N GLY A 26 -16.06 -31.39 16.38
CA GLY A 26 -17.39 -30.81 16.14
C GLY A 26 -17.47 -29.88 14.93
N GLY A 27 -18.38 -30.20 14.01
CA GLY A 27 -18.58 -29.51 12.74
C GLY A 27 -19.05 -28.06 12.86
N GLY A 28 -18.87 -27.31 11.78
CA GLY A 28 -19.31 -25.93 11.71
C GLY A 28 -19.04 -25.28 10.36
N VAL A 29 -20.03 -25.38 9.47
CA VAL A 29 -20.49 -24.36 8.50
C VAL A 29 -19.47 -23.60 7.65
N GLY A 30 -19.58 -23.84 6.33
CA GLY A 30 -19.36 -22.92 5.22
C GLY A 30 -18.51 -21.67 5.46
N ARG A 31 -17.27 -21.71 4.96
CA ARG A 31 -16.45 -20.52 4.69
C ARG A 31 -17.20 -19.58 3.75
N GLY A 32 -17.87 -18.58 4.32
CA GLY A 32 -18.10 -17.32 3.63
C GLY A 32 -16.75 -16.64 3.40
N THR A 33 -16.06 -17.01 2.32
CA THR A 33 -14.92 -16.24 1.78
C THR A 33 -15.48 -15.01 1.06
N GLY A 34 -16.13 -14.13 1.81
CA GLY A 34 -16.24 -12.73 1.40
C GLY A 34 -14.90 -12.04 1.68
N PRO A 35 -14.45 -11.09 0.85
CA PRO A 35 -13.30 -10.24 1.18
C PRO A 35 -13.52 -9.64 2.56
N ARG A 36 -12.57 -9.85 3.48
CA ARG A 36 -12.61 -9.22 4.81
C ARG A 36 -12.43 -7.71 4.62
N VAL A 37 -13.54 -6.99 4.54
CA VAL A 37 -13.55 -5.54 4.36
C VAL A 37 -12.86 -4.92 5.58
N GLY A 38 -11.66 -4.37 5.37
CA GLY A 38 -10.81 -3.76 6.40
C GLY A 38 -9.34 -4.17 6.38
N GLY A 39 -9.00 -5.29 5.75
CA GLY A 39 -7.61 -5.72 5.55
C GLY A 39 -7.00 -5.23 4.23
N TRP A 40 -5.67 -5.26 4.12
CA TRP A 40 -5.01 -5.18 2.82
C TRP A 40 -5.44 -6.37 1.95
N SER A 41 -5.83 -6.09 0.72
CA SER A 41 -6.22 -7.05 -0.30
C SER A 41 -5.38 -6.84 -1.55
N ALA A 42 -5.04 -7.89 -2.29
CA ALA A 42 -4.27 -7.73 -3.51
C ALA A 42 -5.08 -6.96 -4.56
N ILE A 43 -4.42 -6.05 -5.29
CA ILE A 43 -5.00 -5.41 -6.48
C ILE A 43 -4.99 -6.46 -7.60
N PRO A 44 -6.14 -6.83 -8.18
CA PRO A 44 -6.20 -7.90 -9.18
C PRO A 44 -5.49 -7.55 -10.48
N ASP A 45 -5.63 -6.29 -10.91
CA ASP A 45 -5.00 -5.77 -12.12
C ASP A 45 -4.17 -4.54 -11.78
N VAL A 46 -2.86 -4.72 -11.69
CA VAL A 46 -1.92 -3.60 -11.50
C VAL A 46 -1.63 -2.86 -12.79
N SER A 47 -1.97 -3.43 -13.95
CA SER A 47 -1.86 -2.77 -15.26
C SER A 47 -3.00 -1.79 -15.52
N ASP A 48 -4.01 -1.73 -14.63
CA ASP A 48 -5.02 -0.70 -14.62
C ASP A 48 -4.37 0.71 -14.75
N PRO A 49 -4.81 1.54 -15.72
CA PRO A 49 -4.24 2.86 -15.94
C PRO A 49 -4.21 3.76 -14.70
N HIS A 50 -5.21 3.66 -13.83
CA HIS A 50 -5.26 4.41 -12.58
C HIS A 50 -4.16 3.94 -11.60
N ILE A 51 -3.92 2.63 -11.50
CA ILE A 51 -2.87 2.10 -10.63
C ILE A 51 -1.48 2.49 -11.12
N GLN A 52 -1.26 2.45 -12.44
CA GLN A 52 -0.01 2.92 -13.04
C GLN A 52 0.17 4.44 -12.85
N GLU A 53 -0.90 5.22 -12.98
CA GLU A 53 -0.91 6.66 -12.70
C GLU A 53 -0.53 6.95 -11.25
N LEU A 54 -1.14 6.25 -10.28
CA LEU A 54 -0.80 6.39 -8.86
C LEU A 54 0.67 6.08 -8.58
N GLY A 55 1.25 5.06 -9.23
CA GLY A 55 2.66 4.73 -9.11
C GLY A 55 3.58 5.85 -9.62
N GLY A 56 3.26 6.42 -10.78
CA GLY A 56 4.00 7.55 -11.35
C GLY A 56 3.87 8.82 -10.51
N TRP A 57 2.65 9.13 -10.08
CA TRP A 57 2.35 10.23 -9.17
C TRP A 57 3.12 10.10 -7.86
N ALA A 58 3.14 8.91 -7.26
CA ALA A 58 3.84 8.65 -6.01
C ALA A 58 5.34 8.90 -6.11
N LEU A 59 5.98 8.45 -7.20
CA LEU A 59 7.40 8.77 -7.43
C LEU A 59 7.63 10.28 -7.59
N GLY A 60 6.74 10.97 -8.32
CA GLY A 60 6.81 12.43 -8.49
C GLY A 60 6.72 13.17 -7.15
N GLN A 61 5.78 12.79 -6.28
CA GLN A 61 5.67 13.34 -4.93
C GLN A 61 6.89 12.99 -4.07
N ALA A 62 7.40 11.76 -4.17
CA ALA A 62 8.56 11.32 -3.41
C ALA A 62 9.81 12.13 -3.75
N LYS A 63 10.01 12.48 -5.03
CA LYS A 63 11.08 13.41 -5.44
C LYS A 63 10.89 14.79 -4.85
N ARG A 64 9.69 15.36 -4.99
CA ARG A 64 9.35 16.68 -4.43
C ARG A 64 9.55 16.75 -2.92
N ALA A 65 9.26 15.66 -2.22
CA ALA A 65 9.46 15.48 -0.78
C ALA A 65 10.89 15.08 -0.39
N ARG A 66 11.81 14.93 -1.35
CA ARG A 66 13.20 14.46 -1.18
C ARG A 66 13.34 13.07 -0.53
N LEU A 67 12.30 12.24 -0.66
CA LEU A 67 12.31 10.82 -0.28
C LEU A 67 12.91 9.92 -1.37
N ALA A 68 12.93 10.41 -2.61
CA ALA A 68 13.48 9.74 -3.78
C ALA A 68 14.50 10.64 -4.48
N GLY A 69 15.49 10.03 -5.13
CA GLY A 69 16.45 10.79 -5.95
C GLY A 69 15.79 11.41 -7.18
N GLU A 70 16.16 12.66 -7.49
CA GLU A 70 15.63 13.43 -8.63
C GLU A 70 15.76 12.69 -9.97
N GLY A 71 16.83 11.90 -10.14
CA GLY A 71 17.10 11.14 -11.35
C GLY A 71 16.27 9.85 -11.53
N LEU A 72 15.47 9.43 -10.54
CA LEU A 72 14.67 8.21 -10.65
C LEU A 72 13.55 8.37 -11.68
N ARG A 73 13.24 7.33 -12.44
CA ARG A 73 12.19 7.34 -13.47
C ARG A 73 11.23 6.21 -13.20
N PHE A 74 9.94 6.51 -13.20
CA PHE A 74 8.90 5.50 -13.04
C PHE A 74 8.94 4.54 -14.23
N ARG A 75 8.91 3.24 -13.97
CA ARG A 75 8.77 2.22 -15.00
C ARG A 75 7.36 1.67 -15.01
N ARG A 76 6.95 1.06 -13.90
CA ARG A 76 5.64 0.44 -13.72
C ARG A 76 5.37 0.09 -12.27
N VAL A 77 4.10 -0.12 -11.96
CA VAL A 77 3.70 -0.92 -10.79
C VAL A 77 3.74 -2.40 -11.17
N VAL A 78 4.37 -3.23 -10.34
CA VAL A 78 4.48 -4.69 -10.56
C VAL A 78 3.55 -5.51 -9.66
N ARG A 79 3.19 -4.97 -8.50
CA ARG A 79 2.33 -5.57 -7.49
C ARG A 79 1.68 -4.43 -6.74
N GLY A 80 0.48 -4.65 -6.25
CA GLY A 80 -0.20 -3.68 -5.42
C GLY A 80 -1.16 -4.36 -4.46
N GLU A 81 -1.39 -3.69 -3.34
CA GLU A 81 -2.44 -4.04 -2.39
C GLU A 81 -3.28 -2.80 -2.11
N GLN A 82 -4.58 -3.00 -1.90
CA GLN A 82 -5.54 -1.96 -1.58
C GLN A 82 -6.22 -2.26 -0.25
N GLN A 83 -6.59 -1.20 0.46
CA GLN A 83 -7.33 -1.28 1.71
C GLN A 83 -8.37 -0.16 1.74
N VAL A 84 -9.61 -0.52 2.09
CA VAL A 84 -10.68 0.45 2.32
C VAL A 84 -10.54 1.03 3.73
N VAL A 85 -10.56 2.36 3.83
CA VAL A 85 -10.57 3.13 5.08
C VAL A 85 -11.65 4.22 4.97
N ALA A 86 -11.47 5.41 5.55
CA ALA A 86 -12.26 6.60 5.21
C ALA A 86 -11.89 7.16 3.81
N GLY A 87 -11.68 6.29 2.82
CA GLY A 87 -11.01 6.52 1.55
C GLY A 87 -10.38 5.21 1.08
N MET A 88 -9.35 5.28 0.24
CA MET A 88 -8.60 4.14 -0.27
C MET A 88 -7.12 4.31 0.05
N ASN A 89 -6.52 3.26 0.62
CA ASN A 89 -5.07 3.13 0.70
C ASN A 89 -4.58 2.17 -0.37
N TYR A 90 -3.52 2.54 -1.07
CA TYR A 90 -2.84 1.73 -2.06
C TYR A 90 -1.38 1.54 -1.64
N ARG A 91 -0.95 0.29 -1.48
CA ARG A 91 0.45 -0.10 -1.29
C ARG A 91 0.97 -0.63 -2.62
N LEU A 92 1.73 0.20 -3.32
CA LEU A 92 2.21 -0.05 -4.67
C LEU A 92 3.68 -0.45 -4.64
N TYR A 93 4.01 -1.57 -5.28
CA TYR A 93 5.38 -2.00 -5.53
C TYR A 93 5.79 -1.46 -6.90
N VAL A 94 6.67 -0.48 -6.88
CA VAL A 94 7.06 0.31 -8.03
C VAL A 94 8.46 -0.09 -8.48
N ASP A 95 8.61 -0.40 -9.75
CA ASP A 95 9.91 -0.41 -10.40
C ASP A 95 10.26 1.02 -10.81
N ALA A 96 11.40 1.51 -10.34
CA ALA A 96 11.97 2.78 -10.78
C ALA A 96 13.41 2.58 -11.27
N ALA A 97 13.79 3.29 -12.33
CA ALA A 97 15.14 3.24 -12.87
C ALA A 97 15.91 4.53 -12.56
N ASP A 98 17.19 4.41 -12.22
CA ASP A 98 18.06 5.58 -12.11
C ASP A 98 18.41 6.18 -13.48
N ALA A 99 19.19 7.26 -13.49
CA ALA A 99 19.66 7.91 -14.72
C ALA A 99 20.54 6.99 -15.60
N ALA A 100 21.18 5.98 -15.01
CA ALA A 100 21.95 4.96 -15.72
C ALA A 100 21.08 3.79 -16.24
N GLY A 101 19.77 3.84 -16.02
CA GLY A 101 18.82 2.82 -16.45
C GLY A 101 18.73 1.59 -15.53
N ARG A 102 19.43 1.59 -14.38
CA ARG A 102 19.39 0.49 -13.42
C ARG A 102 18.10 0.53 -12.63
N SER A 103 17.33 -0.54 -12.70
CA SER A 103 16.07 -0.68 -11.97
C SER A 103 16.30 -1.01 -10.50
N ALA A 104 15.51 -0.40 -9.63
CA ALA A 104 15.42 -0.72 -8.22
C ALA A 104 13.95 -0.77 -7.79
N PRO A 105 13.61 -1.70 -6.88
CA PRO A 105 12.25 -1.82 -6.36
C PRO A 105 11.99 -0.79 -5.27
N TYR A 106 10.78 -0.24 -5.25
CA TYR A 106 10.28 0.70 -4.26
C TYR A 106 8.88 0.30 -3.79
N VAL A 107 8.53 0.68 -2.57
CA VAL A 107 7.18 0.56 -2.03
C VAL A 107 6.66 1.96 -1.76
N ALA A 108 5.57 2.31 -2.42
CA ALA A 108 4.83 3.54 -2.21
C ALA A 108 3.52 3.22 -1.50
N VAL A 109 3.15 4.01 -0.50
CA VAL A 109 1.81 3.98 0.10
C VAL A 109 1.13 5.29 -0.22
N VAL A 110 -0.02 5.21 -0.88
CA VAL A 110 -0.81 6.35 -1.35
C VAL A 110 -2.19 6.27 -0.73
N TYR A 111 -2.64 7.37 -0.15
CA TYR A 111 -4.03 7.57 0.27
C TYR A 111 -4.77 8.38 -0.79
N GLU A 112 -5.99 7.96 -1.14
CA GLU A 112 -6.88 8.67 -2.04
C GLU A 112 -8.32 8.69 -1.52
N GLN A 113 -8.97 9.84 -1.66
CA GLN A 113 -10.37 10.03 -1.31
C GLN A 113 -11.07 10.83 -2.41
N GLY A 114 -11.77 10.13 -3.31
CA GLY A 114 -12.35 10.72 -4.51
C GLY A 114 -13.37 11.84 -4.23
N TRP A 115 -14.21 11.69 -3.20
CA TRP A 115 -15.27 12.68 -2.89
C TRP A 115 -14.77 14.01 -2.32
N THR A 116 -13.51 14.09 -1.88
CA THR A 116 -12.85 15.35 -1.48
C THR A 116 -11.72 15.75 -2.42
N SER A 117 -11.47 14.97 -3.48
CA SER A 117 -10.29 15.12 -4.35
C SER A 117 -8.97 15.12 -3.57
N THR A 118 -8.92 14.41 -2.43
CA THR A 118 -7.72 14.33 -1.61
C THR A 118 -6.85 13.18 -2.08
N ARG A 119 -5.55 13.44 -2.26
CA ARG A 119 -4.54 12.42 -2.55
C ARG A 119 -3.24 12.76 -1.82
N GLU A 120 -2.68 11.80 -1.11
CA GLU A 120 -1.49 11.99 -0.28
C GLU A 120 -0.51 10.81 -0.39
N LEU A 121 0.79 11.12 -0.49
CA LEU A 121 1.85 10.12 -0.42
C LEU A 121 2.17 9.88 1.05
N THR A 122 1.68 8.77 1.59
CA THR A 122 1.91 8.40 3.00
C THR A 122 3.34 7.93 3.23
N SER A 123 3.92 7.15 2.30
CA SER A 123 5.32 6.74 2.40
C SER A 123 5.90 6.34 1.05
N PHE A 124 7.22 6.45 0.93
CA PHE A 124 7.97 5.98 -0.22
C PHE A 124 9.33 5.46 0.24
N ASN A 125 9.55 4.15 0.10
CA ASN A 125 10.76 3.48 0.60
C ASN A 125 11.35 2.55 -0.46
N LYS A 126 12.68 2.40 -0.46
CA LYS A 126 13.33 1.37 -1.29
C LYS A 126 12.98 -0.01 -0.74
N ALA A 127 12.58 -0.93 -1.59
CA ALA A 127 12.25 -2.29 -1.15
C ALA A 127 13.53 -3.08 -0.85
N PRO A 128 13.58 -3.87 0.24
CA PRO A 128 14.77 -4.65 0.62
C PRO A 128 15.04 -5.86 -0.30
N ARG A 129 14.09 -6.27 -1.15
CA ARG A 129 14.26 -7.32 -2.17
C ARG A 129 13.57 -6.92 -3.47
N ALA A 130 14.12 -7.40 -4.59
CA ALA A 130 13.42 -7.38 -5.87
C ALA A 130 12.14 -8.22 -5.76
N HIS A 131 11.05 -7.67 -6.29
CA HIS A 131 9.70 -8.24 -6.28
C HIS A 131 9.40 -9.07 -7.52
#